data_AF-A0A316ZBS2-F1
#
_entry.id   AF-A0A316ZBS2-F1
#
_cell.length_a   1.000
_cell.length_b   1.000
_cell.length_c   1.000
_cell.angle_alpha   90.00
_cell.angle_beta   90.00
_cell.angle_gamma   90.00
#
_symmetry.space_group_name_H-M   'P 1'
#
loop_
_entity.id
_entity.type
_entity.pdbx_description
1 polymer ?
#
loop_
_entity_poly.entity_id
_entity_poly.type
_entity_poly.pdbx_seq_one_letter_code
_entity_poly.pdbx_strand_id
1 'polypeptide(L)'
;MGAGPAFRGGQHFRTHGGMNGEIDPQDLFNMFFGGGMGPGFGGGGTTFSFGGPGGARVYTAGGGQRRAGAGGARGPQAADSSPLLQLLPLLILGLFSLISYLPSLLATPDPSFTWAPSGAHTAQRFTPRHGVSYHVSPVQWEKHPFVEQYKAGSHGALKSFEERVENGYKNQLYASCERSREHQQRRILNTRGFLGIGGQPELEKKIRAERYEACERLEDFGIYFNIRV
;
A
#
# COMPACT_ATOMS: atom_id res chain seq x y z
N MET A 1 24.39 57.43 -46.88
CA MET A 1 25.65 56.70 -46.60
C MET A 1 25.27 55.36 -45.99
N GLY A 2 25.80 54.17 -46.31
CA GLY A 2 26.80 53.66 -47.25
C GLY A 2 26.56 52.14 -47.36
N ALA A 3 26.67 51.57 -48.57
CA ALA A 3 27.70 50.61 -49.00
C ALA A 3 27.55 49.16 -48.46
N GLY A 4 27.43 48.19 -49.40
CA GLY A 4 27.39 46.72 -49.19
C GLY A 4 28.77 46.12 -48.80
N PRO A 5 29.08 44.82 -49.04
CA PRO A 5 28.63 43.97 -50.15
C PRO A 5 28.27 42.49 -49.78
N ALA A 6 27.99 41.70 -50.82
CA ALA A 6 27.62 40.29 -50.82
C ALA A 6 28.73 39.31 -50.38
N PHE A 7 28.35 38.16 -49.83
CA PHE A 7 29.14 36.92 -49.89
C PHE A 7 28.26 35.68 -50.09
N ARG A 8 28.73 34.84 -51.02
CA ARG A 8 28.21 33.53 -51.41
C ARG A 8 29.08 32.48 -50.70
N GLY A 9 28.48 31.43 -50.14
CA GLY A 9 29.21 30.22 -49.78
C GLY A 9 28.60 29.44 -48.62
N GLY A 10 28.66 28.10 -48.70
CA GLY A 10 28.59 27.23 -47.53
C GLY A 10 27.44 26.25 -47.49
N GLN A 11 27.51 25.21 -48.32
CA GLN A 11 26.93 23.92 -47.97
C GLN A 11 27.54 23.47 -46.63
N HIS A 12 26.71 23.22 -45.62
CA HIS A 12 27.15 22.57 -44.39
C HIS A 12 26.30 21.34 -44.14
N PHE A 13 26.81 20.21 -44.63
CA PHE A 13 26.64 18.92 -43.98
C PHE A 13 27.00 19.08 -42.49
N ARG A 14 26.03 18.89 -41.61
CA ARG A 14 26.28 18.61 -40.19
C ARG A 14 25.82 17.18 -39.92
N THR A 15 26.70 16.25 -40.22
CA THR A 15 26.78 14.99 -39.48
C THR A 15 27.15 15.33 -38.04
N HIS A 16 26.24 15.06 -37.11
CA HIS A 16 26.61 14.67 -35.75
C HIS A 16 25.45 13.90 -35.12
N GLY A 17 25.63 12.58 -35.03
CA GLY A 17 25.06 11.84 -33.91
C GLY A 17 25.67 12.36 -32.61
N GLY A 18 24.89 12.32 -31.54
CA GLY A 18 25.35 12.76 -30.22
C GLY A 18 24.20 13.33 -29.40
N MET A 19 23.53 12.43 -28.68
CA MET A 19 22.85 12.63 -27.39
C MET A 19 22.88 14.06 -26.86
N ASN A 20 21.82 14.83 -27.10
CA ASN A 20 21.23 15.86 -26.23
C ASN A 20 20.20 16.63 -27.05
N GLY A 21 18.96 16.12 -27.07
CA GLY A 21 17.80 16.84 -27.55
C GLY A 21 16.89 17.11 -26.36
N GLU A 22 16.67 18.37 -26.05
CA GLU A 22 15.69 18.80 -25.06
C GLU A 22 14.33 18.19 -25.46
N ILE A 23 13.78 17.34 -24.58
CA ILE A 23 12.54 16.63 -24.87
C ILE A 23 11.39 17.64 -24.73
N ASP A 24 10.80 18.03 -25.86
CA ASP A 24 9.68 18.96 -25.90
C ASP A 24 8.43 18.32 -25.24
N PRO A 25 7.70 19.03 -24.36
CA PRO A 25 6.50 18.49 -23.71
C PRO A 25 5.45 17.96 -24.68
N GLN A 26 5.41 18.45 -25.93
CA GLN A 26 4.53 17.89 -26.96
C GLN A 26 5.04 16.56 -27.52
N ASP A 27 6.36 16.33 -27.55
CA ASP A 27 6.97 15.05 -27.95
C ASP A 27 6.81 13.98 -26.86
N LEU A 28 6.88 14.36 -25.58
CA LEU A 28 6.54 13.48 -24.45
C LEU A 28 5.09 13.02 -24.49
N PHE A 29 4.17 13.93 -24.83
CA PHE A 29 2.74 13.61 -24.93
C PHE A 29 2.45 12.68 -26.10
N ASN A 30 3.11 12.89 -27.24
CA ASN A 30 3.00 12.02 -28.41
C ASN A 30 3.65 10.65 -28.19
N MET A 31 4.77 10.56 -27.46
CA MET A 31 5.41 9.30 -27.09
C MET A 31 4.55 8.44 -26.15
N PHE A 32 3.73 9.08 -25.30
CA PHE A 32 2.90 8.39 -24.29
C PHE A 32 1.45 8.12 -24.75
N PHE A 33 0.79 9.03 -25.47
CA PHE A 33 -0.63 8.92 -25.85
C PHE A 33 -0.89 8.94 -27.37
N GLY A 34 0.04 9.51 -28.13
CA GLY A 34 -0.03 9.64 -29.59
C GLY A 34 0.61 8.49 -30.36
N GLY A 35 1.25 7.58 -29.63
CA GLY A 35 1.93 6.42 -30.18
C GLY A 35 3.20 6.77 -30.94
N GLY A 36 4.30 6.65 -30.20
CA GLY A 36 5.63 6.65 -30.74
C GLY A 36 6.64 6.17 -29.70
N MET A 37 6.43 4.98 -29.12
CA MET A 37 7.53 4.28 -28.44
C MET A 37 8.35 3.58 -29.52
N GLY A 38 9.21 4.37 -30.18
CA GLY A 38 10.08 3.89 -31.25
C GLY A 38 9.32 3.21 -32.41
N PRO A 39 10.03 2.56 -33.34
CA PRO A 39 9.41 1.68 -34.32
C PRO A 39 8.77 0.50 -33.58
N GLY A 40 7.53 0.67 -33.10
CA GLY A 40 6.94 -0.38 -32.27
C GLY A 40 5.63 -0.05 -31.56
N PHE A 41 5.25 1.21 -31.35
CA PHE A 41 4.03 1.51 -30.58
C PHE A 41 3.40 2.85 -31.03
N GLY A 42 2.55 2.81 -32.07
CA GLY A 42 1.62 3.86 -32.54
C GLY A 42 0.19 3.50 -32.09
N GLY A 43 -0.69 4.28 -31.47
CA GLY A 43 -0.99 5.71 -31.58
C GLY A 43 -2.41 5.90 -32.09
N GLY A 44 -3.36 6.27 -31.22
CA GLY A 44 -4.77 6.41 -31.61
C GLY A 44 -5.72 6.90 -30.51
N GLY A 45 -5.59 8.16 -30.11
CA GLY A 45 -6.68 9.05 -29.68
C GLY A 45 -7.50 8.67 -28.45
N THR A 46 -6.99 8.96 -27.25
CA THR A 46 -7.79 8.95 -26.01
C THR A 46 -8.52 10.28 -25.81
N THR A 47 -9.85 10.23 -25.79
CA THR A 47 -10.69 11.36 -25.34
C THR A 47 -10.66 11.43 -23.81
N PHE A 48 -10.19 12.51 -23.22
CA PHE A 48 -10.23 12.69 -21.75
C PHE A 48 -11.39 13.61 -21.36
N SER A 49 -12.37 13.07 -20.64
CA SER A 49 -13.36 13.85 -19.87
C SER A 49 -12.86 13.96 -18.43
N PHE A 50 -12.68 15.19 -17.95
CA PHE A 50 -12.27 15.44 -16.57
C PHE A 50 -13.38 16.20 -15.83
N GLY A 51 -13.98 15.55 -14.83
CA GLY A 51 -14.58 16.20 -13.66
C GLY A 51 -16.03 16.73 -13.76
N GLY A 52 -16.93 16.07 -13.00
CA GLY A 52 -18.04 16.72 -12.28
C GLY A 52 -19.40 16.83 -13.00
N PRO A 53 -20.53 16.74 -12.28
CA PRO A 53 -21.87 16.89 -12.86
C PRO A 53 -22.08 18.35 -13.30
N GLY A 54 -21.92 18.61 -14.60
CA GLY A 54 -22.20 19.91 -15.23
C GLY A 54 -21.08 20.56 -16.08
N GLY A 55 -19.97 19.87 -16.38
CA GLY A 55 -18.82 20.47 -17.09
C GLY A 55 -18.89 20.41 -18.64
N ALA A 56 -18.57 21.53 -19.29
CA ALA A 56 -18.64 21.77 -20.74
C ALA A 56 -17.60 21.00 -21.60
N ARG A 57 -17.98 20.67 -22.85
CA ARG A 57 -17.12 20.06 -23.86
C ARG A 57 -16.36 21.14 -24.64
N VAL A 58 -15.03 21.11 -24.60
CA VAL A 58 -14.19 21.98 -25.44
C VAL A 58 -13.84 21.22 -26.72
N TYR A 59 -14.36 21.68 -27.85
CA TYR A 59 -13.96 21.22 -29.18
C TYR A 59 -12.72 22.01 -29.59
N THR A 60 -11.57 21.35 -29.71
CA THR A 60 -10.42 21.96 -30.38
C THR A 60 -10.66 21.91 -31.89
N ALA A 61 -11.30 22.96 -32.39
CA ALA A 61 -11.35 23.28 -33.80
C ALA A 61 -9.94 23.66 -34.28
N GLY A 62 -9.35 22.81 -35.12
CA GLY A 62 -8.10 23.09 -35.83
C GLY A 62 -8.26 22.63 -37.27
N GLY A 63 -8.75 23.54 -38.12
CA GLY A 63 -8.98 23.31 -39.54
C GLY A 63 -7.68 23.24 -40.36
N GLY A 64 -7.76 22.59 -41.51
CA GLY A 64 -6.69 22.59 -42.50
C GLY A 64 -6.91 21.56 -43.61
N GLN A 65 -7.65 21.94 -44.64
CA GLN A 65 -7.77 21.20 -45.89
C GLN A 65 -6.40 20.87 -46.49
N ARG A 66 -6.20 19.63 -46.99
CA ARG A 66 -5.54 19.37 -48.28
C ARG A 66 -6.14 18.13 -48.96
N ARG A 67 -6.87 18.37 -50.06
CA ARG A 67 -7.13 17.38 -51.12
C ARG A 67 -5.82 17.11 -51.86
N ALA A 68 -5.56 15.85 -52.23
CA ALA A 68 -5.18 15.39 -53.57
C ALA A 68 -4.34 14.10 -53.49
N GLY A 69 -4.57 13.21 -54.45
CA GLY A 69 -3.55 12.27 -54.90
C GLY A 69 -3.83 10.80 -54.59
N ALA A 70 -4.61 10.17 -55.46
CA ALA A 70 -4.47 8.74 -55.70
C ALA A 70 -3.04 8.45 -56.18
N GLY A 71 -2.35 7.54 -55.51
CA GLY A 71 -0.99 7.14 -55.86
C GLY A 71 -0.47 6.17 -54.81
N GLY A 72 -0.35 4.90 -55.18
CA GLY A 72 -0.23 3.79 -54.25
C GLY A 72 1.07 3.76 -53.43
N ALA A 73 0.95 3.11 -52.28
CA ALA A 73 2.02 2.31 -51.71
C ALA A 73 1.35 1.23 -50.84
N ARG A 74 1.56 -0.03 -51.21
CA ARG A 74 1.26 -1.18 -50.36
C ARG A 74 2.12 -1.03 -49.09
N GLY A 75 1.53 -0.50 -48.03
CA GLY A 75 2.09 -0.64 -46.69
C GLY A 75 1.97 -2.10 -46.26
N PRO A 76 2.96 -2.67 -45.54
CA PRO A 76 2.89 -4.05 -45.08
C PRO A 76 1.61 -4.17 -44.26
N GLN A 77 0.84 -5.23 -44.55
CA GLN A 77 -0.31 -5.62 -43.75
C GLN A 77 0.16 -5.62 -42.30
N ALA A 78 -0.35 -4.67 -41.52
CA ALA A 78 -0.21 -4.70 -40.08
C ALA A 78 -0.68 -6.10 -39.70
N ALA A 79 0.24 -6.91 -39.20
CA ALA A 79 -0.07 -8.24 -38.72
C ALA A 79 -1.33 -8.10 -37.89
N ASP A 80 -2.35 -8.92 -38.21
CA ASP A 80 -3.53 -9.11 -37.37
C ASP A 80 -3.01 -9.46 -35.98
N SER A 81 -2.74 -8.43 -35.18
CA SER A 81 -2.33 -8.54 -33.80
C SER A 81 -3.59 -9.02 -33.12
N SER A 82 -3.71 -10.35 -33.08
CA SER A 82 -4.89 -11.03 -32.60
C SER A 82 -5.29 -10.37 -31.29
N PRO A 83 -6.55 -9.95 -31.11
CA PRO A 83 -6.98 -9.23 -29.91
C PRO A 83 -6.62 -9.97 -28.60
N LEU A 84 -6.40 -11.30 -28.68
CA LEU A 84 -5.83 -12.13 -27.63
C LEU A 84 -4.39 -11.78 -27.21
N LEU A 85 -3.49 -11.43 -28.15
CA LEU A 85 -2.13 -10.99 -27.83
C LEU A 85 -2.13 -9.63 -27.13
N GLN A 86 -3.11 -8.77 -27.42
CA GLN A 86 -3.27 -7.48 -26.72
C GLN A 86 -3.83 -7.65 -25.30
N LEU A 87 -4.60 -8.72 -25.04
CA LEU A 87 -5.10 -9.07 -23.70
C LEU A 87 -4.06 -9.81 -22.83
N LEU A 88 -2.99 -10.33 -23.42
CA LEU A 88 -1.94 -11.08 -22.72
C LEU A 88 -1.35 -10.34 -21.49
N PRO A 89 -0.98 -9.05 -21.54
CA PRO A 89 -0.51 -8.33 -20.34
C PRO A 89 -1.57 -8.27 -19.23
N LEU A 90 -2.85 -8.12 -19.57
CA LEU A 90 -3.94 -8.16 -18.58
C LEU A 90 -4.14 -9.58 -18.01
N LEU A 91 -4.04 -10.61 -18.85
CA LEU A 91 -4.16 -12.00 -18.43
C LEU A 91 -3.03 -12.42 -17.48
N ILE A 92 -1.80 -11.97 -17.73
CA ILE A 92 -0.66 -12.24 -16.84
C ILE A 92 -0.88 -11.59 -15.48
N LEU A 93 -1.32 -10.33 -15.44
CA LEU A 93 -1.63 -9.65 -14.18
C LEU A 93 -2.82 -10.31 -13.44
N GLY A 94 -3.87 -10.68 -14.17
CA GLY A 94 -5.01 -11.40 -13.63
C GLY A 94 -4.61 -12.76 -13.04
N LEU A 95 -3.79 -13.53 -13.75
CA LEU A 95 -3.29 -14.81 -13.30
C LEU A 95 -2.37 -14.68 -12.09
N PHE A 96 -1.46 -13.69 -12.10
CA PHE A 96 -0.58 -13.42 -10.96
C PHE A 96 -1.37 -13.05 -9.70
N SER A 97 -2.41 -12.22 -9.85
CA SER A 97 -3.34 -11.92 -8.76
C SER A 97 -4.01 -13.19 -8.26
N LEU A 98 -4.58 -14.00 -9.15
CA LEU A 98 -5.29 -15.23 -8.78
C LEU A 98 -4.39 -16.25 -8.07
N ILE A 99 -3.17 -16.45 -8.56
CA ILE A 99 -2.16 -17.33 -7.94
C ILE A 99 -1.72 -16.77 -6.58
N SER A 100 -1.64 -15.45 -6.41
CA SER A 100 -1.30 -14.82 -5.12
C SER A 100 -2.40 -15.01 -4.06
N TYR A 101 -3.68 -15.09 -4.47
CA TYR A 101 -4.81 -15.29 -3.56
C TYR A 101 -5.16 -16.78 -3.31
N LEU A 102 -4.74 -17.68 -4.20
CA LEU A 102 -4.99 -19.13 -4.10
C LEU A 102 -4.57 -19.75 -2.75
N PRO A 103 -3.38 -19.45 -2.19
CA PRO A 103 -2.97 -19.94 -0.88
C PRO A 103 -3.93 -19.54 0.26
N SER A 104 -4.51 -18.33 0.19
CA SER A 104 -5.47 -17.85 1.19
C SER A 104 -6.83 -18.54 1.10
N LEU A 105 -7.21 -19.01 -0.09
CA LEU A 105 -8.47 -19.76 -0.31
C LEU A 105 -8.34 -21.24 0.06
N LEU A 106 -7.13 -21.80 -0.03
CA LEU A 106 -6.82 -23.17 0.38
C LEU A 106 -6.41 -23.27 1.86
N ALA A 107 -6.15 -22.14 2.51
CA ALA A 107 -5.88 -22.09 3.94
C ALA A 107 -7.17 -22.44 4.72
N THR A 108 -7.08 -23.44 5.59
CA THR A 108 -8.14 -23.68 6.56
C THR A 108 -8.25 -22.47 7.49
N PRO A 109 -9.46 -21.96 7.76
CA PRO A 109 -9.63 -20.85 8.69
C PRO A 109 -9.07 -21.24 10.06
N ASP A 110 -8.28 -20.33 10.63
CA ASP A 110 -7.70 -20.51 11.96
C ASP A 110 -8.78 -20.79 13.01
N PRO A 111 -8.49 -21.61 14.04
CA PRO A 111 -9.44 -21.84 15.12
C PRO A 111 -9.67 -20.56 15.90
N SER A 112 -10.91 -20.36 16.34
CA SER A 112 -11.25 -19.23 17.21
C SER A 112 -10.57 -19.37 18.57
N PHE A 113 -10.07 -18.26 19.09
CA PHE A 113 -9.41 -18.19 20.39
C PHE A 113 -9.90 -16.99 21.21
N THR A 114 -9.76 -17.09 22.52
CA THR A 114 -10.12 -16.05 23.49
C THR A 114 -9.03 -15.97 24.57
N TRP A 115 -8.74 -14.79 25.12
CA TRP A 115 -7.75 -14.68 26.21
C TRP A 115 -8.34 -15.00 27.59
N ALA A 116 -9.66 -14.88 27.73
CA ALA A 116 -10.40 -15.25 28.92
C ALA A 116 -11.20 -16.53 28.66
N PRO A 117 -11.38 -17.39 29.66
CA PRO A 117 -12.21 -18.59 29.50
C PRO A 117 -13.63 -18.17 29.10
N SER A 118 -14.12 -18.75 28.01
CA SER A 118 -15.48 -18.54 27.53
C SER A 118 -16.09 -19.89 27.18
N GLY A 119 -17.42 -20.02 27.20
CA GLY A 119 -18.09 -21.33 27.30
C GLY A 119 -17.63 -22.41 26.30
N ALA A 120 -17.32 -22.04 25.05
CA ALA A 120 -16.82 -22.97 24.04
C ALA A 120 -15.28 -23.10 24.00
N HIS A 121 -14.56 -22.22 24.70
CA HIS A 121 -13.11 -22.10 24.76
C HIS A 121 -12.61 -22.55 26.13
N THR A 122 -12.59 -23.86 26.34
CA THR A 122 -12.18 -24.47 27.62
C THR A 122 -10.70 -24.87 27.64
N ALA A 123 -10.10 -25.17 26.49
CA ALA A 123 -8.74 -25.65 26.41
C ALA A 123 -7.75 -24.48 26.55
N GLN A 124 -7.14 -24.35 27.73
CA GLN A 124 -6.10 -23.36 28.00
C GLN A 124 -4.76 -23.80 27.41
N ARG A 125 -4.08 -22.85 26.76
CA ARG A 125 -2.75 -23.01 26.19
C ARG A 125 -1.92 -21.76 26.48
N PHE A 126 -0.62 -21.89 26.35
CA PHE A 126 0.34 -20.80 26.58
C PHE A 126 1.24 -20.63 25.36
N THR A 127 1.55 -19.38 25.02
CA THR A 127 2.52 -19.12 23.95
C THR A 127 3.95 -19.41 24.44
N PRO A 128 4.82 -19.97 23.60
CA PRO A 128 6.14 -20.43 24.02
C PRO A 128 7.11 -19.28 24.34
N ARG A 129 6.91 -18.10 23.75
CA ARG A 129 7.84 -16.96 23.90
C ARG A 129 7.52 -16.11 25.13
N HIS A 130 6.26 -15.69 25.29
CA HIS A 130 5.86 -14.73 26.31
C HIS A 130 4.85 -15.30 27.32
N GLY A 131 4.53 -16.60 27.24
CA GLY A 131 3.65 -17.25 28.21
C GLY A 131 2.22 -16.68 28.21
N VAL A 132 1.76 -16.13 27.08
CA VAL A 132 0.42 -15.55 27.00
C VAL A 132 -0.60 -16.68 27.07
N SER A 133 -1.48 -16.63 28.06
CA SER A 133 -2.58 -17.57 28.18
C SER A 133 -3.64 -17.29 27.12
N TYR A 134 -4.00 -18.32 26.35
CA TYR A 134 -5.10 -18.26 25.42
C TYR A 134 -5.95 -19.53 25.52
N HIS A 135 -7.24 -19.40 25.30
CA HIS A 135 -8.22 -20.46 25.37
C HIS A 135 -8.76 -20.73 23.97
N VAL A 136 -8.71 -21.99 23.56
CA VAL A 136 -9.22 -22.46 22.25
C VAL A 136 -10.38 -23.40 22.45
N SER A 137 -11.23 -23.50 21.43
CA SER A 137 -12.25 -24.55 21.41
C SER A 137 -11.61 -25.89 21.08
N PRO A 138 -11.76 -26.94 21.91
CA PRO A 138 -11.13 -28.24 21.67
C PRO A 138 -11.56 -28.84 20.33
N VAL A 139 -12.84 -28.67 19.97
CA VAL A 139 -13.42 -29.20 18.73
C VAL A 139 -12.81 -28.54 17.48
N GLN A 140 -12.58 -27.23 17.51
CA GLN A 140 -11.98 -26.52 16.37
C GLN A 140 -10.48 -26.76 16.29
N TRP A 141 -9.83 -26.87 17.45
CA TRP A 141 -8.40 -27.14 17.55
C TRP A 141 -8.04 -28.47 16.91
N GLU A 142 -8.71 -29.56 17.30
CA GLU A 142 -8.41 -30.91 16.80
C GLU A 142 -8.67 -31.07 15.30
N LYS A 143 -9.62 -30.33 14.73
CA LYS A 143 -9.94 -30.36 13.30
C LYS A 143 -8.92 -29.63 12.43
N HIS A 144 -8.07 -28.79 13.01
CA HIS A 144 -7.18 -27.94 12.22
C HIS A 144 -5.91 -28.70 11.77
N PRO A 145 -5.50 -28.61 10.48
CA PRO A 145 -4.38 -29.38 9.94
C PRO A 145 -3.03 -29.11 10.62
N PHE A 146 -2.82 -27.93 11.23
CA PHE A 146 -1.59 -27.66 11.96
C PHE A 146 -1.40 -28.58 13.18
N VAL A 147 -2.47 -29.16 13.76
CA VAL A 147 -2.33 -30.05 14.92
C VAL A 147 -1.71 -31.37 14.52
N GLU A 148 -2.13 -31.91 13.39
CA GLU A 148 -1.53 -33.12 12.81
C GLU A 148 -0.09 -32.85 12.36
N GLN A 149 0.18 -31.68 11.77
CA GLN A 149 1.55 -31.25 11.43
C GLN A 149 2.44 -31.13 12.68
N TYR A 150 1.90 -30.61 13.79
CA TYR A 150 2.61 -30.52 15.05
C TYR A 150 2.95 -31.90 15.62
N LYS A 151 2.00 -32.84 15.59
CA LYS A 151 2.24 -34.24 15.97
C LYS A 151 3.29 -34.91 15.07
N ALA A 152 3.34 -34.53 13.79
CA ALA A 152 4.34 -34.98 12.82
C ALA A 152 5.71 -34.26 12.94
N GLY A 153 5.89 -33.37 13.91
CA GLY A 153 7.15 -32.66 14.17
C GLY A 153 7.34 -31.33 13.43
N SER A 154 6.33 -30.87 12.68
CA SER A 154 6.34 -29.55 12.04
C SER A 154 5.70 -28.50 12.93
N HIS A 155 6.51 -27.57 13.44
CA HIS A 155 6.06 -26.53 14.38
C HIS A 155 5.74 -25.18 13.71
N GLY A 156 6.00 -25.02 12.40
CA GLY A 156 5.90 -23.73 11.72
C GLY A 156 4.49 -23.13 11.73
N ALA A 157 3.48 -23.93 11.36
CA ALA A 157 2.10 -23.46 11.30
C ALA A 157 1.54 -23.08 12.67
N LEU A 158 1.85 -23.87 13.72
CA LEU A 158 1.49 -23.57 15.10
C LEU A 158 2.17 -22.28 15.57
N LYS A 159 3.47 -22.13 15.30
CA LYS A 159 4.24 -20.93 15.66
C LYS A 159 3.63 -19.67 15.01
N SER A 160 3.29 -19.73 13.73
CA SER A 160 2.64 -18.59 13.05
C SER A 160 1.27 -18.26 13.64
N PHE A 161 0.50 -19.26 14.05
CA PHE A 161 -0.77 -19.04 14.77
C PHE A 161 -0.53 -18.36 16.12
N GLU A 162 0.42 -18.84 16.92
CA GLU A 162 0.75 -18.26 18.23
C GLU A 162 1.31 -16.83 18.09
N GLU A 163 2.10 -16.54 17.06
CA GLU A 163 2.54 -15.18 16.74
C GLU A 163 1.35 -14.24 16.45
N ARG A 164 0.30 -14.71 15.76
CA ARG A 164 -0.94 -13.94 15.56
C ARG A 164 -1.67 -13.70 16.89
N VAL A 165 -1.74 -14.70 17.76
CA VAL A 165 -2.34 -14.58 19.11
C VAL A 165 -1.57 -13.54 19.95
N GLU A 166 -0.23 -13.59 19.94
CA GLU A 166 0.62 -12.63 20.66
C GLU A 166 0.46 -11.22 20.10
N ASN A 167 0.42 -11.06 18.78
CA ASN A 167 0.21 -9.74 18.16
C ASN A 167 -1.17 -9.16 18.50
N GLY A 168 -2.22 -9.99 18.53
CA GLY A 168 -3.54 -9.58 19.01
C GLY A 168 -3.54 -9.14 20.47
N TYR A 169 -2.83 -9.88 21.32
CA TYR A 169 -2.70 -9.55 22.75
C TYR A 169 -1.95 -8.23 22.96
N LYS A 170 -0.86 -8.00 22.21
CA LYS A 170 -0.14 -6.71 22.20
C LYS A 170 -1.08 -5.56 21.88
N ASN A 171 -1.87 -5.68 20.81
CA ASN A 171 -2.83 -4.64 20.40
C ASN A 171 -3.86 -4.35 21.51
N GLN A 172 -4.34 -5.38 22.20
CA GLN A 172 -5.24 -5.20 23.34
C GLN A 172 -4.56 -4.49 24.51
N LEU A 173 -3.33 -4.89 24.85
CA LEU A 173 -2.55 -4.24 25.91
C LEU A 173 -2.26 -2.78 25.56
N TYR A 174 -1.91 -2.49 24.31
CA TYR A 174 -1.71 -1.13 23.80
C TYR A 174 -2.94 -0.26 24.02
N ALA A 175 -4.11 -0.70 23.56
CA ALA A 175 -5.36 0.03 23.75
C ALA A 175 -5.71 0.20 25.24
N SER A 176 -5.42 -0.80 26.06
CA SER A 176 -5.66 -0.72 27.51
C SER A 176 -4.72 0.24 28.21
N CYS A 177 -3.44 0.26 27.82
CA CYS A 177 -2.45 1.18 28.34
C CYS A 177 -2.78 2.62 27.93
N GLU A 178 -3.17 2.85 26.67
CA GLU A 178 -3.59 4.16 26.18
C GLU A 178 -4.79 4.71 26.97
N ARG A 179 -5.84 3.90 27.18
CA ARG A 179 -6.98 4.27 28.03
C ARG A 179 -6.57 4.63 29.45
N SER A 180 -5.66 3.85 30.04
CA SER A 180 -5.17 4.08 31.41
C SER A 180 -4.38 5.39 31.50
N ARG A 181 -3.55 5.68 30.49
CA ARG A 181 -2.79 6.94 30.39
C ARG A 181 -3.70 8.14 30.17
N GLU A 182 -4.71 8.04 29.33
CA GLU A 182 -5.67 9.12 29.12
C GLU A 182 -6.44 9.42 30.41
N HIS A 183 -6.84 8.38 31.15
CA HIS A 183 -7.45 8.50 32.47
C HIS A 183 -6.50 9.17 33.48
N GLN A 184 -5.23 8.76 33.51
CA GLN A 184 -4.19 9.38 34.35
C GLN A 184 -4.01 10.87 34.01
N GLN A 185 -3.91 11.20 32.73
CA GLN A 185 -3.74 12.58 32.25
C GLN A 185 -4.95 13.45 32.61
N ARG A 186 -6.17 12.92 32.48
CA ARG A 186 -7.39 13.61 32.94
C ARG A 186 -7.36 13.89 34.44
N ARG A 187 -6.93 12.93 35.27
CA ARG A 187 -6.77 13.13 36.71
C ARG A 187 -5.71 14.19 37.04
N ILE A 188 -4.59 14.21 36.32
CA ILE A 188 -3.55 15.23 36.46
C ILE A 188 -4.11 16.61 36.12
N LEU A 189 -4.81 16.75 35.00
CA LEU A 189 -5.42 18.01 34.58
C LEU A 189 -6.46 18.51 35.60
N ASN A 190 -7.29 17.62 36.14
CA ASN A 190 -8.27 17.98 37.18
C ASN A 190 -7.62 18.40 38.51
N THR A 191 -6.39 17.94 38.77
CA THR A 191 -5.61 18.31 39.97
C THR A 191 -4.91 19.65 39.81
N ARG A 192 -4.60 20.03 38.56
CA ARG A 192 -4.05 21.34 38.19
C ARG A 192 -5.20 22.33 38.17
N GLY A 193 -5.45 22.99 39.30
CA GLY A 193 -6.51 23.99 39.45
C GLY A 193 -6.51 25.06 38.34
N PHE A 194 -7.61 25.80 38.21
CA PHE A 194 -7.78 26.79 37.13
C PHE A 194 -6.64 27.82 37.15
N LEU A 195 -5.90 27.91 36.02
CA LEU A 195 -4.75 28.81 35.85
C LEU A 195 -3.63 28.62 36.91
N GLY A 196 -3.51 27.45 37.52
CA GLY A 196 -2.50 27.16 38.55
C GLY A 196 -2.87 27.63 39.96
N ILE A 197 -4.05 28.21 40.16
CA ILE A 197 -4.57 28.60 41.47
C ILE A 197 -5.36 27.43 42.06
N GLY A 198 -4.98 26.98 43.26
CA GLY A 198 -5.64 25.85 43.96
C GLY A 198 -5.19 24.45 43.53
N GLY A 199 -4.08 24.33 42.78
CA GLY A 199 -3.53 23.04 42.37
C GLY A 199 -2.81 22.30 43.51
N GLN A 200 -2.90 20.97 43.54
CA GLN A 200 -2.23 20.12 44.53
C GLN A 200 -1.04 19.36 43.90
N PRO A 201 0.20 19.87 44.00
CA PRO A 201 1.36 19.25 43.34
C PRO A 201 1.70 17.85 43.89
N GLU A 202 1.42 17.60 45.17
CA GLU A 202 1.68 16.29 45.79
C GLU A 202 0.74 15.19 45.28
N LEU A 203 -0.52 15.53 45.01
CA LEU A 203 -1.47 14.62 44.38
C LEU A 203 -1.05 14.30 42.94
N GLU A 204 -0.57 15.30 42.19
CA GLU A 204 -0.07 15.08 40.84
C GLU A 204 1.10 14.09 40.82
N LYS A 205 2.08 14.24 41.73
CA LYS A 205 3.21 13.31 41.85
C LYS A 205 2.73 11.89 42.16
N LYS A 206 1.76 11.76 43.07
CA LYS A 206 1.17 10.45 43.42
C LYS A 206 0.50 9.80 42.21
N ILE A 207 -0.31 10.56 41.46
CA ILE A 207 -0.98 10.07 40.25
C ILE A 207 0.03 9.63 39.20
N ARG A 208 1.14 10.37 39.03
CA ARG A 208 2.22 10.02 38.09
C ARG A 208 2.97 8.74 38.49
N ALA A 209 3.08 8.46 39.79
CA ALA A 209 3.74 7.28 40.32
C ALA A 209 2.89 6.00 40.27
N GLU A 210 1.57 6.11 40.04
CA GLU A 210 0.70 4.95 39.85
C GLU A 210 1.14 4.16 38.59
N ARG A 211 1.39 2.86 38.75
CA ARG A 211 1.73 1.95 37.65
C ARG A 211 0.48 1.22 37.18
N TYR A 212 0.39 0.97 35.88
CA TYR A 212 -0.74 0.26 35.26
C TYR A 212 -0.26 -1.09 34.72
N GLU A 213 -0.92 -2.18 35.14
CA GLU A 213 -0.55 -3.55 34.77
C GLU A 213 -0.46 -3.76 33.25
N ALA A 214 -1.37 -3.16 32.49
CA ALA A 214 -1.39 -3.29 31.03
C ALA A 214 -0.17 -2.64 30.36
N CYS A 215 0.34 -1.55 30.94
CA CYS A 215 1.55 -0.89 30.45
C CYS A 215 2.81 -1.65 30.88
N GLU A 216 2.85 -2.20 32.10
CA GLU A 216 3.97 -3.03 32.57
C GLU A 216 4.11 -4.30 31.72
N ARG A 217 3.00 -4.99 31.41
CA ARG A 217 3.03 -6.18 30.54
C ARG A 217 3.49 -5.89 29.11
N LEU A 218 3.47 -4.65 28.64
CA LEU A 218 4.03 -4.28 27.33
C LEU A 218 5.56 -4.23 27.36
N GLU A 219 6.16 -3.95 28.51
CA GLU A 219 7.61 -3.97 28.70
C GLU A 219 8.18 -5.38 28.48
N ASP A 220 7.43 -6.43 28.88
CA ASP A 220 7.78 -7.84 28.64
C ASP A 220 7.94 -8.19 27.15
N PHE A 221 7.26 -7.45 26.27
CA PHE A 221 7.36 -7.59 24.81
C PHE A 221 8.47 -6.72 24.20
N GLY A 222 9.28 -6.05 25.02
CA GLY A 222 10.33 -5.12 24.59
C GLY A 222 9.79 -3.79 24.05
N ILE A 223 8.51 -3.49 24.31
CA ILE A 223 7.88 -2.24 23.89
C ILE A 223 8.02 -1.25 25.05
N TYR A 224 9.09 -0.47 25.00
CA TYR A 224 9.28 0.62 25.93
C TYR A 224 8.48 1.83 25.45
N PHE A 225 7.41 2.16 26.16
CA PHE A 225 6.85 3.49 26.06
C PHE A 225 7.89 4.44 26.62
N ASN A 226 8.54 5.23 25.76
CA ASN A 226 9.44 6.28 26.22
C ASN A 226 8.65 7.24 27.11
N ILE A 227 8.81 7.05 28.42
CA ILE A 227 8.35 7.97 29.46
C ILE A 227 9.28 9.17 29.36
N ARG A 228 8.98 10.09 28.44
CA ARG A 228 9.49 11.45 28.55
C ARG A 228 8.41 12.25 29.28
N VAL A 229 8.46 12.16 30.61
CA VAL A 229 7.84 13.14 31.52
C VAL A 229 8.77 14.33 31.60
#